data_AF-A0A498SZH3-F1
#
_entry.id   AF-A0A498SZH3-F1
#
_cell.length_a   1.000
_cell.length_b   1.000
_cell.length_c   1.000
_cell.angle_alpha   90.00
_cell.angle_beta   90.00
_cell.angle_gamma   90.00
#
_symmetry.space_group_name_H-M   'P 1'
#
loop_
_entity.id
_entity.type
_entity.pdbx_description
1 polymer ?
#
loop_
_entity_poly.entity_id
_entity_poly.type
_entity_poly.pdbx_seq_one_letter_code
_entity_poly.pdbx_strand_id
1 'polypeptide(L)'
;GGKGTLIGYVHRSEDKSSTDWSFSIEIGTATRTKFTATIGGIPAGIISDRYVCLQPAGDANAEQCKWLKYEALPLRERHVAHRWQAGIGNCPGCNERGIENFLLKLDPRQWLDGLNSTTEAVTCALEIALIIVSILATVLICTKCIIPLVRCTISLSKPPNK
;
A
#
# COMPACT_ATOMS: atom_id res chain seq x y z
N GLY A 1 48.49 8.01 4.36
CA GLY A 1 48.26 6.76 5.11
C GLY A 1 48.20 7.03 6.59
N GLY A 2 47.60 6.15 7.38
CA GLY A 2 47.41 6.35 8.82
C GLY A 2 46.94 5.09 9.54
N LYS A 3 46.88 5.17 10.87
CA LYS A 3 46.28 4.18 11.79
C LYS A 3 45.56 4.92 12.92
N GLY A 4 44.67 4.23 13.63
CA GLY A 4 43.90 4.77 14.75
C GLY A 4 42.67 5.55 14.28
N THR A 5 42.40 6.67 14.95
CA THR A 5 41.20 7.48 14.72
C THR A 5 41.58 8.84 14.14
N LEU A 6 40.81 9.29 13.16
CA LEU A 6 40.91 10.60 12.56
C LEU A 6 39.64 11.40 12.91
N ILE A 7 39.82 12.64 13.33
CA ILE A 7 38.73 13.55 13.67
C ILE A 7 38.64 14.58 12.55
N GLY A 8 37.43 14.81 12.05
CA GLY A 8 37.14 15.79 11.03
C GLY A 8 36.29 16.93 11.55
N TYR A 9 36.64 18.15 11.15
CA TYR A 9 35.87 19.36 11.41
C TYR A 9 35.50 20.02 10.09
N VAL A 10 34.26 20.48 10.00
CA VAL A 10 33.70 21.13 8.82
C VAL A 10 33.42 22.57 9.19
N HIS A 11 34.13 23.49 8.53
CA HIS A 11 34.05 24.91 8.75
C HIS A 11 33.44 25.63 7.54
N ARG A 12 32.81 26.76 7.81
CA ARG A 12 32.24 27.62 6.77
C ARG A 12 33.32 28.38 5.99
N SER A 13 34.47 28.62 6.60
CA SER A 13 35.55 29.44 6.07
C SER A 13 36.91 29.05 6.66
N GLU A 14 38.00 29.53 6.06
CA GLU A 14 39.38 29.18 6.42
C GLU A 14 39.85 29.77 7.75
N ASP A 15 39.19 30.83 8.21
CA ASP A 15 39.41 31.44 9.53
C ASP A 15 38.91 30.55 10.69
N LYS A 16 38.18 29.47 10.38
CA LYS A 16 37.66 28.48 11.34
C LYS A 16 36.84 29.11 12.48
N SER A 17 36.22 30.26 12.22
CA SER A 17 35.44 31.01 13.22
C SER A 17 34.19 30.26 13.70
N SER A 18 33.61 29.43 12.83
CA SER A 18 32.50 28.53 13.17
C SER A 18 32.71 27.12 12.64
N THR A 19 32.40 26.12 13.47
CA THR A 19 32.36 24.71 13.09
C THR A 19 30.90 24.32 12.87
N ASP A 20 30.54 24.02 11.62
CA ASP A 20 29.19 23.62 11.25
C ASP A 20 28.91 22.16 11.62
N TRP A 21 29.94 21.31 11.57
CA TRP A 21 29.82 19.88 11.86
C TRP A 21 31.17 19.23 12.18
N SER A 22 31.13 18.11 12.89
CA SER A 22 32.31 17.29 13.20
C SER A 22 31.98 15.81 13.10
N PHE A 23 32.96 15.01 12.71
CA PHE A 23 32.84 13.56 12.58
C PHE A 23 34.14 12.85 12.98
N SER A 24 34.09 11.55 13.19
CA SER A 24 35.27 10.72 13.44
C SER A 24 35.29 9.51 12.51
N ILE A 25 36.48 9.15 12.04
CA ILE A 25 36.73 7.98 11.20
C ILE A 25 37.70 7.05 11.92
N GLU A 26 37.34 5.78 12.05
CA GLU A 26 38.25 4.75 12.53
C GLU A 26 38.97 4.09 11.34
N ILE A 27 40.29 4.23 11.29
CA ILE A 27 41.15 3.63 10.25
C ILE A 27 41.55 2.19 10.63
N GLY A 28 41.54 1.89 11.93
CA GLY A 28 41.94 0.61 12.53
C GLY A 28 43.37 0.62 13.07
N THR A 29 43.81 -0.50 13.65
CA THR A 29 45.08 -0.59 14.38
C THR A 29 46.31 -0.76 13.49
N ALA A 30 46.14 -1.33 12.28
CA ALA A 30 47.21 -1.51 11.31
C ALA A 30 47.45 -0.25 10.47
N THR A 31 48.72 0.09 10.23
CA THR A 31 49.09 1.21 9.37
C THR A 31 48.66 0.95 7.91
N ARG A 32 47.79 1.79 7.38
CA ARG A 32 47.32 1.72 5.99
C ARG A 32 47.95 2.84 5.16
N THR A 33 48.47 2.52 3.98
CA THR A 33 49.03 3.53 3.06
C THR A 33 47.94 4.39 2.43
N LYS A 34 46.79 3.79 2.11
CA LYS A 34 45.57 4.43 1.59
C LYS A 34 44.33 3.85 2.27
N PHE A 35 43.31 4.67 2.47
CA PHE A 35 42.00 4.25 2.94
C PHE A 35 40.92 5.16 2.35
N THR A 36 39.70 4.64 2.24
CA THR A 36 38.50 5.40 1.85
C THR A 36 37.44 5.15 2.91
N ALA A 37 36.77 6.21 3.33
CA ALA A 37 35.67 6.15 4.29
C ALA A 37 34.49 6.95 3.76
N THR A 38 33.28 6.41 3.95
CA THR A 38 32.03 7.12 3.66
C THR A 38 31.42 7.58 4.97
N ILE A 39 31.13 8.86 5.07
CA ILE A 39 30.55 9.46 6.28
C ILE A 39 29.12 9.86 5.94
N GLY A 40 28.16 9.34 6.70
CA GLY A 40 26.75 9.70 6.58
C GLY A 40 26.34 10.79 7.57
N GLY A 41 25.09 11.24 7.47
CA GLY A 41 24.49 12.13 8.47
C GLY A 41 24.98 13.58 8.41
N ILE A 42 25.38 14.06 7.23
CA ILE A 42 25.72 15.47 7.01
C ILE A 42 24.51 16.34 7.37
N PRO A 43 24.64 17.35 8.25
CA PRO A 43 23.54 18.24 8.61
C PRO A 43 22.95 18.96 7.41
N ALA A 44 21.62 19.09 7.38
CA ALA A 44 20.89 19.70 6.27
C ALA A 44 21.24 21.19 6.01
N GLY A 45 21.87 21.87 6.96
CA GLY A 45 22.34 23.26 6.80
C GLY A 45 23.57 23.41 5.88
N ILE A 46 24.26 22.32 5.54
CA ILE A 46 25.42 22.35 4.66
C ILE A 46 24.93 22.18 3.21
N ILE A 47 24.78 23.32 2.52
CA ILE A 47 24.25 23.41 1.15
C ILE A 47 25.23 24.01 0.13
N SER A 48 26.49 24.19 0.53
CA SER A 48 27.55 24.75 -0.32
C SER A 48 28.90 24.22 0.12
N ASP A 49 29.95 24.54 -0.65
CA ASP A 49 31.33 24.15 -0.37
C ASP A 49 31.72 24.46 1.09
N ARG A 50 32.57 23.61 1.66
CA ARG A 50 33.04 23.75 3.04
C ARG A 50 34.54 23.52 3.15
N TYR A 51 35.14 24.19 4.12
CA TYR A 51 36.53 24.00 4.48
C TYR A 51 36.63 22.87 5.49
N VAL A 52 37.15 21.72 5.07
CA VAL A 52 37.18 20.51 5.88
C VAL A 52 38.61 20.25 6.35
N CYS A 53 38.76 20.07 7.65
CA CYS A 53 40.02 19.77 8.30
C CYS A 53 39.98 18.39 8.93
N LEU A 54 41.07 17.64 8.80
CA LEU A 54 41.25 16.31 9.36
C LEU A 54 42.49 16.30 10.25
N GLN A 55 42.35 15.80 11.47
CA GLN A 55 43.46 15.66 12.41
C GLN A 55 43.48 14.26 13.06
N PRO A 56 44.66 13.67 13.30
CA PRO A 56 44.78 12.45 14.10
C PRO A 56 44.26 12.67 15.52
N ALA A 57 43.58 11.67 16.09
CA ALA A 57 43.24 11.70 17.50
C ALA A 57 44.52 11.70 18.35
N GLY A 58 44.73 12.77 19.12
CA GLY A 58 45.90 12.95 19.98
C GLY A 58 47.01 13.83 19.39
N ASP A 59 46.91 14.27 18.12
CA ASP A 59 47.85 15.23 17.53
C ASP A 59 47.10 16.28 16.70
N ALA A 60 46.75 17.39 17.35
CA ALA A 60 46.06 18.51 16.71
C ALA A 60 46.97 19.33 15.76
N ASN A 61 48.29 19.19 15.87
CA ASN A 61 49.23 19.94 15.04
C ASN A 61 49.42 19.31 13.66
N ALA A 62 49.09 18.02 13.52
CA ALA A 62 49.12 17.29 12.24
C ALA A 62 47.83 17.45 11.43
N GLU A 63 47.10 18.56 11.62
CA GLU A 63 45.88 18.85 10.89
C GLU A 63 46.16 19.11 9.40
N GLN A 64 45.28 18.59 8.54
CA GLN A 64 45.28 18.89 7.11
C GLN A 64 43.90 19.36 6.68
N CYS A 65 43.86 20.53 6.04
CA CYS A 65 42.63 21.18 5.63
C CYS A 65 42.53 21.35 4.13
N LYS A 66 41.32 21.26 3.59
CA LYS A 66 41.04 21.50 2.17
C LYS A 66 39.58 21.90 1.95
N TRP A 67 39.37 22.74 0.94
CA TRP A 67 38.03 22.97 0.39
C TRP A 67 37.49 21.73 -0.30
N LEU A 68 36.32 21.29 0.13
CA LEU A 68 35.55 20.25 -0.53
C LEU A 68 34.34 20.86 -1.22
N LYS A 69 34.13 20.45 -2.48
CA LYS A 69 32.99 20.88 -3.29
C LYS A 69 31.72 20.18 -2.82
N TYR A 70 30.64 20.95 -2.74
CA TYR A 70 29.32 20.42 -2.49
C TYR A 70 28.67 19.97 -3.80
N GLU A 71 28.28 18.70 -3.87
CA GLU A 71 27.55 18.13 -4.99
C GLU A 71 26.27 17.48 -4.46
N ALA A 72 25.12 17.99 -4.89
CA ALA A 72 23.81 17.42 -4.61
C ALA A 72 23.21 16.86 -5.88
N LEU A 73 22.98 15.55 -5.90
CA LEU A 73 22.25 14.89 -6.98
C LEU A 73 20.76 14.91 -6.64
N PRO A 74 19.88 15.42 -7.53
CA PRO A 74 18.45 15.38 -7.30
C PRO A 74 18.00 13.92 -7.18
N LEU A 75 17.07 13.66 -6.26
CA LEU A 75 16.44 12.36 -6.19
C LEU A 75 15.77 12.07 -7.53
N ARG A 76 15.93 10.84 -8.02
CA ARG A 76 15.25 10.42 -9.24
C ARG A 76 13.74 10.60 -9.03
N GLU A 77 13.13 11.49 -9.80
CA GLU A 77 11.69 11.68 -9.77
C GLU A 77 11.02 10.35 -10.11
N ARG A 78 10.42 9.73 -9.11
CA ARG A 78 9.54 8.60 -9.34
C ARG A 78 8.22 9.21 -9.80
N HIS A 79 8.04 9.31 -11.11
CA HIS A 79 6.70 9.52 -11.65
C HIS A 79 5.86 8.33 -11.21
N VAL A 80 5.05 8.52 -10.16
CA VAL A 80 3.99 7.58 -9.81
C VAL A 80 3.10 7.56 -11.04
N ALA A 81 3.05 6.41 -11.71
CA ALA A 81 2.14 6.20 -12.82
C ALA A 81 0.75 6.65 -12.37
N HIS A 82 0.19 7.57 -13.14
CA HIS A 82 -1.10 8.25 -13.02
C HIS A 82 -1.93 7.98 -11.75
N ARG A 83 -2.37 9.07 -11.09
CA ARG A 83 -3.54 9.02 -10.20
C ARG A 83 -4.62 8.17 -10.87
N TRP A 84 -5.30 7.30 -10.11
CA TRP A 84 -6.50 6.61 -10.59
C TRP A 84 -7.43 7.62 -11.24
N GLN A 85 -7.46 7.63 -12.57
CA GLN A 85 -8.48 8.35 -13.30
C GLN A 85 -9.68 7.42 -13.28
N ALA A 86 -10.75 7.82 -12.60
CA ALA A 86 -12.05 7.21 -12.80
C ALA A 86 -12.50 7.56 -14.23
N GLY A 87 -11.99 6.81 -15.20
CA GLY A 87 -12.54 6.82 -16.54
C GLY A 87 -13.96 6.27 -16.46
N ILE A 88 -14.92 6.99 -17.02
CA ILE A 88 -16.21 6.40 -17.39
C ILE A 88 -15.87 5.42 -18.51
N GLY A 89 -15.57 4.18 -18.15
CA GLY A 89 -15.49 3.10 -19.12
C GLY A 89 -16.85 2.99 -19.81
N ASN A 90 -16.86 2.85 -21.13
CA ASN A 90 -18.08 2.57 -21.87
C ASN A 90 -18.44 1.10 -21.64
N CYS A 91 -19.00 0.78 -20.47
CA CYS A 91 -19.55 -0.53 -20.16
C CYS A 91 -21.09 -0.43 -20.12
N PRO A 92 -21.79 -1.09 -21.06
CA PRO A 92 -23.25 -1.12 -21.05
C PRO A 92 -23.74 -1.77 -19.76
N GLY A 93 -24.64 -1.12 -19.01
CA GLY A 93 -25.18 -1.64 -17.76
C GLY A 93 -24.42 -1.26 -16.48
N CYS A 94 -23.25 -0.62 -16.56
CA CYS A 94 -22.48 -0.29 -15.36
C CYS A 94 -22.97 1.02 -14.73
N ASN A 95 -23.19 1.00 -13.41
CA ASN A 95 -23.69 2.14 -12.63
C ASN A 95 -25.07 2.70 -13.05
N GLU A 96 -25.82 1.96 -13.88
CA GLU A 96 -27.18 2.34 -14.25
C GLU A 96 -28.12 2.19 -13.05
N ARG A 97 -28.52 3.33 -12.48
CA ARG A 97 -29.57 3.43 -11.45
C ARG A 97 -30.80 4.06 -12.09
N GLY A 98 -31.93 3.36 -12.13
CA GLY A 98 -33.16 3.88 -12.73
C GLY A 98 -34.24 2.81 -12.89
N ILE A 99 -35.48 3.26 -13.07
CA ILE A 99 -36.65 2.38 -13.29
C ILE A 99 -36.62 1.85 -14.72
N GLU A 100 -36.06 2.60 -15.67
CA GLU A 100 -35.86 2.16 -17.06
C GLU A 100 -35.01 0.88 -17.17
N ASN A 101 -33.93 0.75 -16.40
CA ASN A 101 -33.10 -0.46 -16.40
C ASN A 101 -33.82 -1.65 -15.75
N PHE A 102 -34.67 -1.40 -14.74
CA PHE A 102 -35.53 -2.44 -14.18
C PHE A 102 -36.54 -2.96 -15.22
N LEU A 103 -37.15 -2.05 -16.00
CA LEU A 103 -38.09 -2.42 -17.05
C LEU A 103 -37.40 -3.17 -18.21
N LEU A 104 -36.19 -2.79 -18.59
CA LEU A 104 -35.40 -3.52 -19.59
C LEU A 104 -35.09 -4.94 -19.12
N LYS A 105 -34.68 -5.13 -17.86
CA LYS A 105 -34.45 -6.46 -17.27
C LYS A 105 -35.71 -7.31 -17.11
N LEU A 106 -36.90 -6.72 -17.21
CA LEU A 106 -38.16 -7.47 -17.22
C LEU A 106 -38.55 -7.96 -18.62
N ASP A 107 -37.84 -7.57 -19.69
CA ASP A 107 -38.12 -8.06 -21.04
C ASP A 107 -37.63 -9.52 -21.20
N PRO A 108 -38.54 -10.49 -21.37
CA PRO A 108 -38.16 -11.90 -21.54
C PRO A 108 -37.30 -12.17 -22.77
N ARG A 109 -37.28 -11.24 -23.74
CA ARG A 109 -36.42 -11.34 -24.92
C ARG A 109 -34.95 -11.17 -24.59
N GLN A 110 -34.65 -10.42 -23.53
CA GLN A 110 -33.28 -10.10 -23.12
C GLN A 110 -32.72 -11.06 -22.06
N TRP A 111 -33.53 -11.95 -21.48
CA TRP A 111 -33.09 -12.85 -20.40
C TRP A 111 -32.06 -13.88 -20.83
N LEU A 112 -32.03 -14.21 -22.11
CA LEU A 112 -31.11 -15.18 -22.70
C LEU A 112 -29.98 -14.51 -23.48
N ASP A 113 -29.96 -13.18 -23.55
CA ASP A 113 -28.88 -12.44 -24.20
C ASP A 113 -27.58 -12.66 -23.42
N GLY A 114 -26.59 -13.24 -24.10
CA GLY A 114 -25.27 -13.54 -23.52
C GLY A 114 -24.98 -15.03 -23.29
N LEU A 115 -25.90 -15.95 -23.60
CA LEU A 115 -25.61 -17.39 -23.63
C LEU A 115 -24.90 -17.77 -24.94
N ASN A 116 -23.60 -17.53 -25.01
CA ASN A 116 -22.81 -17.78 -26.22
C ASN A 116 -22.09 -19.13 -26.20
N SER A 117 -22.02 -19.79 -25.04
CA SER A 117 -21.42 -21.11 -24.87
C SER A 117 -22.40 -22.17 -24.38
N THR A 118 -22.21 -23.42 -24.80
CA THR A 118 -22.96 -24.59 -24.30
C THR A 118 -22.82 -24.76 -22.80
N THR A 119 -21.68 -24.37 -22.22
CA THR A 119 -21.45 -24.40 -20.77
C THR A 119 -22.30 -23.37 -20.03
N GLU A 120 -22.53 -22.19 -20.62
CA GLU A 120 -23.37 -21.13 -20.03
C GLU A 120 -24.84 -21.53 -20.07
N ALA A 121 -25.30 -22.17 -21.14
CA ALA A 121 -26.67 -22.68 -21.23
C ALA A 121 -26.96 -23.77 -20.19
N VAL A 122 -26.02 -24.71 -19.99
CA VAL A 122 -26.17 -25.79 -19.00
C VAL A 122 -26.15 -25.26 -17.57
N THR A 123 -25.28 -24.29 -17.28
CA THR A 123 -25.23 -23.65 -15.95
C THR A 123 -26.49 -22.85 -15.66
N CYS A 124 -27.00 -22.07 -16.62
CA CYS A 124 -28.29 -21.38 -16.50
C CYS A 124 -29.45 -22.35 -16.21
N ALA A 125 -29.53 -23.47 -16.95
CA ALA A 125 -30.57 -24.49 -16.72
C ALA A 125 -30.49 -25.12 -15.33
N LEU A 126 -29.27 -25.39 -14.83
CA LEU A 126 -29.04 -25.91 -13.49
C LEU A 126 -29.48 -24.91 -12.41
N GLU A 127 -29.14 -23.63 -12.57
CA GLU A 127 -29.54 -22.56 -11.65
C GLU A 127 -31.06 -22.45 -11.55
N ILE A 128 -31.76 -22.44 -12.69
CA ILE A 128 -33.23 -22.42 -12.72
C ILE A 128 -33.80 -23.64 -11.98
N ALA A 129 -33.26 -24.83 -12.21
CA ALA A 129 -33.71 -26.05 -11.54
C ALA A 129 -33.52 -25.97 -10.01
N LEU A 130 -32.36 -25.48 -9.54
CA LEU A 130 -32.08 -25.31 -8.12
C LEU A 130 -33.03 -24.31 -7.46
N ILE A 131 -33.36 -23.21 -8.13
CA ILE A 131 -34.32 -22.22 -7.63
C ILE A 131 -35.71 -22.86 -7.47
N ILE A 132 -36.19 -23.62 -8.47
CA ILE A 132 -37.48 -24.30 -8.41
C ILE A 132 -37.52 -25.28 -7.24
N VAL A 133 -36.48 -26.10 -7.07
CA VAL A 133 -36.37 -27.06 -5.96
C VAL A 133 -36.37 -26.34 -4.61
N SER A 134 -35.63 -25.22 -4.49
CA SER A 134 -35.59 -24.41 -3.27
C SER A 134 -36.97 -23.84 -2.90
N ILE A 135 -37.71 -23.32 -3.89
CA ILE A 135 -39.07 -22.80 -3.68
C ILE A 135 -40.01 -23.93 -3.22
N LEU A 136 -39.98 -25.09 -3.89
CA LEU A 136 -40.81 -26.24 -3.52
C LEU A 136 -40.49 -26.74 -2.10
N ALA A 137 -39.20 -26.85 -1.76
CA ALA A 137 -38.77 -27.23 -0.42
C ALA A 137 -39.28 -26.22 0.63
N THR A 138 -39.19 -24.93 0.35
CA THR A 138 -39.69 -23.87 1.23
C THR A 138 -41.21 -23.99 1.45
N VAL A 139 -41.98 -24.20 0.38
CA VAL A 139 -43.44 -24.39 0.47
C VAL A 139 -43.77 -25.65 1.28
N LEU A 140 -43.06 -26.75 1.07
CA LEU A 140 -43.28 -27.99 1.81
C LEU A 140 -42.96 -27.82 3.30
N ILE A 141 -41.83 -27.18 3.64
CA ILE A 141 -41.45 -26.91 5.04
C ILE A 141 -42.51 -26.02 5.70
N CYS A 142 -42.92 -24.93 5.05
CA CYS A 142 -43.95 -24.05 5.57
C CYS A 142 -45.28 -24.79 5.78
N THR A 143 -45.74 -25.55 4.79
CA THR A 143 -47.07 -26.18 4.83
C THR A 143 -47.14 -27.44 5.69
N LYS A 144 -46.07 -28.25 5.71
CA LYS A 144 -46.05 -29.56 6.38
C LYS A 144 -45.33 -29.57 7.71
N CYS A 145 -44.47 -28.58 7.99
CA CYS A 145 -43.75 -28.51 9.27
C CYS A 145 -44.22 -27.31 10.09
N ILE A 146 -44.14 -26.09 9.54
CA ILE A 146 -44.40 -24.86 10.31
C ILE A 146 -45.88 -24.71 10.67
N ILE A 147 -46.79 -24.80 9.69
CA ILE A 147 -48.23 -24.67 9.94
C ILE A 147 -48.76 -25.67 10.99
N PRO A 148 -48.45 -26.98 10.94
CA PRO A 148 -48.92 -27.91 11.96
C PRO A 148 -48.27 -27.69 13.33
N LEU A 149 -46.99 -27.32 13.41
CA LEU A 149 -46.35 -26.96 14.69
C LEU A 149 -46.99 -25.73 15.32
N VAL A 150 -47.30 -24.71 14.52
CA VAL A 150 -48.04 -23.51 15.00
C VAL A 150 -49.46 -23.89 15.44
N ARG A 151 -50.16 -24.77 14.72
CA ARG A 151 -51.49 -25.24 15.15
C ARG A 151 -51.45 -26.08 16.44
N CYS A 152 -50.43 -26.93 16.63
CA CYS A 152 -50.25 -27.71 17.86
C CYS A 152 -49.90 -26.83 19.05
N THR A 153 -49.05 -25.82 18.89
CA THR A 153 -48.70 -24.90 19.98
C THR A 153 -49.89 -24.03 20.41
N ILE A 154 -50.73 -23.60 19.46
CA ILE A 154 -51.96 -22.84 19.77
C ILE A 154 -53.04 -23.72 20.41
N SER A 155 -53.16 -25.01 20.04
CA SER A 155 -54.15 -25.91 20.65
C SER A 155 -53.80 -26.33 22.08
N LEU A 156 -52.50 -26.51 22.38
CA LEU A 156 -52.00 -26.75 23.75
C LEU A 156 -52.15 -25.53 24.67
N SER A 157 -52.23 -24.32 24.10
CA SER A 157 -52.42 -23.08 24.85
C SER A 157 -53.88 -22.78 25.24
N LYS A 158 -54.87 -23.58 24.80
CA LYS A 158 -56.26 -23.42 25.25
C LYS A 158 -56.41 -24.04 26.65
N PRO A 159 -56.64 -23.25 27.72
CA PRO A 159 -56.92 -23.82 29.02
C PRO A 159 -58.26 -24.59 28.98
N PRO A 160 -58.41 -25.68 29.75
CA PRO A 160 -59.67 -26.42 29.80
C PRO A 160 -60.77 -25.50 30.30
N ASN A 161 -61.86 -25.39 29.53
CA ASN A 161 -63.05 -24.66 29.95
C ASN A 161 -63.58 -25.28 31.26
N LYS A 162 -63.67 -24.44 32.29
CA LYS A 162 -64.33 -24.73 33.57
C LYS A 162 -65.81 -24.44 33.48
#